data_AF-A0A7X6Y6U5-F1
#
_entry.id   AF-A0A7X6Y6U5-F1
#
_cell.length_a   1.000
_cell.length_b   1.000
_cell.length_c   1.000
_cell.angle_alpha   90.00
_cell.angle_beta   90.00
_cell.angle_gamma   90.00
#
_symmetry.space_group_name_H-M   'P 1'
#
loop_
_entity.id
_entity.type
_entity.pdbx_description
1 polymer ?
#
loop_
_entity_poly.entity_id
_entity_poly.type
_entity_poly.pdbx_seq_one_letter_code
_entity_poly.pdbx_strand_id
1 'polypeptide(L)'
;MNWLAIVGGVVVSLSVLCLGLVGGAWWVLTLWEREMYLAGYLNSLFYLTVWAGGIIAGYRAKSLPWRHGAIAGCCYAILLQLVGWLLAPTWMNGQPAVKPVIICLLMGALAGVVGQNLRKASKRRRRYKALRVQKF
;
A
#
# COMPACT_ATOMS: atom_id res chain seq x y z
N MET A 1 -18.72 -6.25 -6.20
CA MET A 1 -17.45 -5.86 -5.56
C MET A 1 -16.33 -6.63 -6.25
N ASN A 2 -15.22 -6.01 -6.67
CA ASN A 2 -14.18 -6.72 -7.45
C ASN A 2 -13.08 -7.26 -6.52
N TRP A 3 -13.26 -8.47 -6.00
CA TRP A 3 -12.33 -9.10 -5.05
C TRP A 3 -10.90 -9.20 -5.57
N LEU A 4 -10.72 -9.45 -6.87
CA LEU A 4 -9.40 -9.52 -7.51
C LEU A 4 -8.62 -8.21 -7.41
N ALA A 5 -9.31 -7.07 -7.34
CA ALA A 5 -8.65 -5.77 -7.16
C ALA A 5 -8.10 -5.63 -5.74
N ILE A 6 -8.88 -6.04 -4.74
CA ILE A 6 -8.49 -5.96 -3.32
C ILE A 6 -7.34 -6.94 -3.06
N VAL A 7 -7.48 -8.20 -3.46
CA VAL A 7 -6.42 -9.21 -3.31
C VAL A 7 -5.14 -8.78 -4.03
N GLY A 8 -5.27 -8.25 -5.25
CA GLY A 8 -4.12 -7.72 -5.98
C GLY A 8 -3.43 -6.55 -5.27
N GLY A 9 -4.19 -5.69 -4.59
CA GLY A 9 -3.63 -4.62 -3.76
C GLY A 9 -2.90 -5.14 -2.53
N VAL A 10 -3.51 -6.08 -1.80
CA VAL A 10 -2.91 -6.70 -0.60
C VAL A 10 -1.62 -7.43 -0.94
N VAL A 11 -1.59 -8.20 -2.03
CA VAL A 11 -0.38 -8.90 -2.49
C VAL A 11 0.74 -7.90 -2.75
N VAL A 12 0.46 -6.79 -3.44
CA VAL A 12 1.48 -5.77 -3.69
C VAL A 12 1.95 -5.10 -2.41
N SER A 13 1.06 -4.79 -1.46
CA SER A 13 1.47 -4.26 -0.16
C SER A 13 2.43 -5.20 0.57
N LEU A 14 2.14 -6.51 0.58
CA LEU A 14 3.02 -7.52 1.17
C LEU A 14 4.36 -7.62 0.44
N SER A 15 4.36 -7.59 -0.90
CA SER A 15 5.59 -7.60 -1.69
C SER A 15 6.48 -6.38 -1.39
N VAL A 16 5.90 -5.18 -1.31
CA VAL A 16 6.64 -3.95 -0.96
C VAL A 16 7.15 -4.01 0.47
N LEU A 17 6.39 -4.62 1.39
CA LEU A 17 6.81 -4.79 2.78
C LEU A 17 8.03 -5.70 2.85
N CYS A 18 7.98 -6.88 2.21
CA CYS A 18 9.11 -7.80 2.17
C CYS A 18 10.35 -7.16 1.56
N LEU A 19 10.21 -6.44 0.44
CA LEU A 19 11.32 -5.73 -0.19
C LEU A 19 11.90 -4.64 0.72
N GLY A 20 11.04 -3.89 1.41
CA GLY A 20 11.48 -2.88 2.37
C GLY A 20 12.22 -3.51 3.55
N LEU A 21 11.70 -4.57 4.15
CA LEU A 21 12.37 -5.25 5.27
C LEU A 21 13.74 -5.81 4.86
N VAL A 22 13.84 -6.44 3.69
CA VAL A 22 15.12 -6.91 3.14
C VAL A 22 16.07 -5.75 2.87
N GLY A 23 15.57 -4.65 2.29
CA GLY A 23 16.37 -3.45 2.04
C GLY A 23 16.87 -2.78 3.33
N GLY A 24 16.04 -2.73 4.37
CA GLY A 24 16.41 -2.22 5.69
C GLY A 24 17.45 -3.10 6.37
N ALA A 25 17.28 -4.43 6.31
CA ALA A 25 18.27 -5.37 6.82
C ALA A 25 19.61 -5.23 6.09
N TRP A 26 19.59 -5.13 4.77
CA TRP A 26 20.79 -4.90 3.96
C TRP A 26 21.49 -3.58 4.33
N TRP A 27 20.73 -2.50 4.54
CA TRP A 27 21.26 -1.20 4.96
C TRP A 27 22.02 -1.33 6.29
N VAL A 28 21.40 -1.94 7.30
CA VAL A 28 22.01 -2.15 8.63
C VAL A 28 23.26 -3.03 8.56
N LEU A 29 23.29 -4.03 7.66
CA LEU A 29 24.45 -4.92 7.50
C LEU A 29 25.64 -4.27 6.77
N THR A 30 25.37 -3.35 5.84
CA THR A 30 26.40 -2.73 5.00
C THR A 30 26.97 -1.46 5.60
N LEU A 31 26.12 -0.64 6.21
CA LEU A 31 26.54 0.58 6.87
C LEU A 31 26.73 0.23 8.34
N TRP A 32 27.99 0.16 8.76
CA TRP A 32 28.41 -0.12 10.14
C TRP A 32 27.92 0.92 11.18
N GLU A 33 27.05 1.84 10.77
CA GLU A 33 26.33 2.77 11.64
C GLU A 33 25.19 2.03 12.34
N ARG A 34 25.34 1.88 13.66
CA ARG A 34 24.39 1.11 14.50
C ARG A 34 23.08 1.84 14.79
N GLU A 35 22.98 3.13 14.51
CA GLU A 35 21.83 3.94 14.92
C GLU A 35 20.87 4.21 13.76
N MET A 36 20.26 3.14 13.25
CA MET A 36 19.07 3.29 12.43
C MET A 36 17.90 3.62 13.36
N TYR A 37 17.23 4.75 13.13
CA TYR A 37 15.97 5.08 13.82
C TYR A 37 14.85 4.13 13.35
N LEU A 38 14.86 2.91 13.89
CA LEU A 38 14.09 1.75 13.43
C LEU A 38 12.57 2.03 13.42
N ALA A 39 12.07 2.72 14.45
CA ALA A 39 10.66 3.06 14.56
C ALA A 39 10.20 3.98 13.42
N GLY A 40 10.98 5.00 13.06
CA GLY A 40 10.64 5.91 11.96
C GLY A 40 10.76 5.25 10.58
N TYR A 41 11.77 4.39 10.40
CA TYR A 41 11.92 3.61 9.18
C TYR A 41 10.73 2.67 8.94
N LEU A 42 10.38 1.86 9.96
CA LEU A 42 9.25 0.94 9.87
C LEU A 42 7.93 1.67 9.63
N ASN A 43 7.68 2.79 10.33
CA ASN A 43 6.48 3.60 10.09
C ASN A 43 6.41 4.12 8.64
N SER A 44 7.53 4.60 8.09
CA SER A 44 7.58 5.08 6.71
C SER A 44 7.31 3.95 5.71
N LEU A 45 7.91 2.78 5.97
CA LEU A 45 7.68 1.58 5.16
C LEU A 45 6.21 1.12 5.24
N PHE A 46 5.58 1.20 6.41
CA PHE A 46 4.15 0.88 6.57
C PHE A 46 3.26 1.81 5.75
N TYR A 47 3.52 3.11 5.72
CA TYR A 47 2.73 4.01 4.89
C TYR A 47 2.95 3.79 3.40
N LEU A 48 4.19 3.52 2.97
CA LEU A 48 4.51 3.22 1.57
C LEU A 48 3.83 1.94 1.08
N THR A 49 3.79 0.91 1.91
CA THR A 49 3.17 -0.38 1.59
C THR A 49 1.65 -0.25 1.44
N VAL A 50 0.99 0.44 2.37
CA VAL A 50 -0.46 0.78 2.27
C VAL A 50 -0.73 1.58 1.00
N TRP A 51 0.10 2.58 0.73
CA TRP A 51 -0.07 3.45 -0.42
C TRP A 51 0.06 2.69 -1.74
N ALA A 52 1.10 1.86 -1.89
CA ALA A 52 1.33 1.06 -3.09
C ALA A 52 0.19 0.07 -3.35
N GLY A 53 -0.27 -0.67 -2.32
CA GLY A 53 -1.39 -1.60 -2.48
C GLY A 53 -2.72 -0.89 -2.75
N GLY A 54 -2.96 0.26 -2.10
CA GLY A 54 -4.13 1.10 -2.34
C GLY A 54 -4.19 1.59 -3.80
N ILE A 55 -3.06 2.02 -4.37
CA ILE A 55 -2.97 2.41 -5.79
C ILE A 55 -3.34 1.24 -6.70
N ILE A 56 -2.80 0.05 -6.45
CA ILE A 56 -3.08 -1.12 -7.30
C ILE A 56 -4.54 -1.57 -7.16
N ALA A 57 -5.09 -1.58 -5.95
CA ALA A 57 -6.50 -1.87 -5.71
C ALA A 57 -7.41 -0.88 -6.46
N GLY A 58 -7.11 0.42 -6.37
CA GLY A 58 -7.85 1.47 -7.08
C GLY A 58 -7.71 1.39 -8.60
N TYR A 59 -6.51 1.08 -9.10
CA TYR A 59 -6.25 0.90 -10.52
C TYR A 59 -7.07 -0.26 -11.12
N ARG A 60 -7.18 -1.38 -10.37
CA ARG A 60 -7.95 -2.56 -10.80
C ARG A 60 -9.45 -2.46 -10.52
N ALA A 61 -9.89 -1.54 -9.66
CA ALA A 61 -11.30 -1.35 -9.32
C ALA A 61 -12.12 -0.85 -10.53
N LYS A 62 -13.27 -1.47 -10.79
CA LYS A 62 -14.18 -1.04 -11.88
C LYS A 62 -15.08 0.13 -11.45
N SER A 63 -15.52 0.14 -10.20
CA SER A 63 -16.39 1.16 -9.59
C SER A 63 -15.91 1.51 -8.17
N LEU A 64 -16.18 2.73 -7.70
CA LEU A 64 -15.88 3.22 -6.34
C LEU A 64 -14.45 2.87 -5.86
N PRO A 65 -13.41 3.51 -6.43
CA PRO A 65 -12.01 3.16 -6.17
C PRO A 65 -11.57 3.48 -4.74
N TRP A 66 -12.15 4.53 -4.14
CA TRP A 66 -11.88 4.89 -2.74
C TRP A 66 -12.32 3.77 -1.78
N ARG A 67 -13.43 3.08 -2.06
CA ARG A 67 -13.87 1.92 -1.25
C ARG A 67 -12.89 0.75 -1.37
N HIS A 68 -12.45 0.42 -2.58
CA HIS A 68 -11.53 -0.70 -2.79
C HIS A 68 -10.16 -0.41 -2.18
N GLY A 69 -9.67 0.83 -2.29
CA GLY A 69 -8.45 1.27 -1.63
C GLY A 69 -8.56 1.28 -0.10
N ALA A 70 -9.67 1.79 0.45
CA ALA A 70 -9.92 1.77 1.89
C ALA A 70 -10.00 0.34 2.44
N ILE A 71 -10.70 -0.57 1.75
CA ILE A 71 -10.80 -1.98 2.16
C ILE A 71 -9.42 -2.65 2.11
N ALA A 72 -8.63 -2.42 1.06
CA ALA A 72 -7.26 -2.95 0.98
C ALA A 72 -6.38 -2.42 2.13
N GLY A 73 -6.46 -1.11 2.43
CA GLY A 73 -5.75 -0.50 3.56
C GLY A 73 -6.20 -1.06 4.91
N CYS A 74 -7.50 -1.33 5.08
CA CYS A 74 -8.06 -1.95 6.29
C CYS A 74 -7.57 -3.40 6.45
N CYS A 75 -7.64 -4.22 5.40
CA CYS A 75 -7.11 -5.59 5.41
C CYS A 75 -5.63 -5.60 5.80
N TYR A 76 -4.84 -4.68 5.27
CA TYR A 76 -3.43 -4.57 5.60
C TYR A 76 -3.19 -4.10 7.04
N ALA A 77 -3.96 -3.14 7.54
CA ALA A 77 -3.86 -2.69 8.92
C ALA A 77 -4.18 -3.82 9.91
N ILE A 78 -5.20 -4.65 9.61
CA ILE A 78 -5.53 -5.84 10.41
C ILE A 78 -4.38 -6.85 10.40
N LEU A 79 -3.83 -7.15 9.21
CA LEU A 79 -2.68 -8.05 9.09
C LEU A 79 -1.48 -7.56 9.90
N LEU A 80 -1.16 -6.26 9.83
CA LEU A 80 -0.08 -5.67 10.61
C LEU A 80 -0.35 -5.72 12.10
N GLN A 81 -1.58 -5.46 12.53
CA GLN A 81 -1.93 -5.55 13.95
C GLN A 81 -1.76 -6.98 14.47
N LEU A 82 -2.15 -7.99 13.67
CA LEU A 82 -1.94 -9.41 14.00
C LEU A 82 -0.46 -9.77 14.07
N VAL A 83 0.34 -9.32 13.10
CA VAL A 83 1.79 -9.56 13.09
C VAL A 83 2.48 -8.85 14.27
N GLY A 84 2.11 -7.61 14.54
CA GLY A 84 2.63 -6.83 15.68
C GLY A 84 2.27 -7.48 17.02
N TRP A 85 1.04 -7.97 17.17
CA TRP A 85 0.62 -8.71 18.36
C TRP A 85 1.40 -10.02 18.53
N LEU A 86 1.67 -10.75 17.45
CA LEU A 86 2.41 -12.01 17.49
C LEU A 86 3.89 -11.80 17.85
N LEU A 87 4.53 -10.74 17.34
CA LEU A 87 5.95 -10.46 17.53
C LEU A 87 6.26 -9.73 18.84
N ALA A 88 5.34 -8.88 19.31
CA ALA A 88 5.53 -8.07 20.52
C ALA A 88 4.17 -7.83 21.21
N PRO A 89 3.71 -8.78 22.06
CA PRO A 89 2.41 -8.67 22.74
C PRO A 89 2.24 -7.39 23.57
N THR A 90 3.35 -6.84 24.09
CA THR A 90 3.40 -5.59 24.87
C THR A 90 3.15 -4.34 24.03
N TRP A 91 3.29 -4.41 22.69
CA TRP A 91 3.06 -3.29 21.77
C TRP A 91 1.59 -2.81 21.81
N MET A 92 0.65 -3.70 22.13
CA MET A 92 -0.77 -3.33 22.23
C MET A 92 -1.16 -2.60 23.53
N ASN A 93 -0.30 -2.55 24.55
CA ASN A 93 -0.67 -2.02 25.86
C ASN A 93 -0.55 -0.48 25.98
N GLY A 94 0.10 0.21 25.02
CA GLY A 94 0.53 1.61 25.21
C GLY A 94 -0.17 2.69 24.37
N GLN A 95 -0.80 2.35 23.24
CA GLN A 95 -1.52 3.32 22.38
C GLN A 95 -2.74 2.69 21.73
N PRO A 96 -3.84 3.43 21.52
CA PRO A 96 -5.03 2.89 20.86
C PRO A 96 -4.67 2.51 19.42
N ALA A 97 -4.69 1.21 19.12
CA ALA A 97 -4.55 0.61 17.80
C ALA A 97 -5.46 1.25 16.72
N VAL A 98 -6.45 2.04 17.16
CA VAL A 98 -7.35 2.84 16.35
C VAL A 98 -6.62 3.85 15.46
N LYS A 99 -5.60 4.57 15.97
CA LYS A 99 -4.92 5.63 15.19
C LYS A 99 -4.27 5.11 13.89
N PRO A 100 -3.39 4.09 13.92
CA PRO A 100 -2.78 3.57 12.70
C PRO A 100 -3.81 2.97 11.74
N VAL A 101 -4.88 2.36 12.24
CA VAL A 101 -5.98 1.83 11.41
C VAL A 101 -6.70 2.94 10.65
N ILE A 102 -7.03 4.05 11.31
CA ILE A 102 -7.66 5.21 10.67
C ILE A 102 -6.74 5.79 9.59
N ILE A 103 -5.45 5.94 9.89
CA ILE A 103 -4.48 6.46 8.91
C ILE A 103 -4.38 5.52 7.70
N CYS A 104 -4.33 4.20 7.92
CA CYS A 104 -4.29 3.22 6.83
C CYS A 104 -5.56 3.24 5.97
N LEU A 105 -6.74 3.41 6.58
CA LEU A 105 -8.01 3.58 5.87
C LEU A 105 -8.01 4.82 4.98
N LEU A 106 -7.61 5.97 5.52
CA LEU A 106 -7.57 7.24 4.80
C LEU A 106 -6.53 7.20 3.68
N MET A 107 -5.31 6.74 3.96
CA MET A 107 -4.27 6.58 2.96
C MET A 107 -4.68 5.59 1.87
N GLY A 108 -5.25 4.44 2.24
CA GLY A 108 -5.75 3.44 1.29
C GLY A 108 -6.83 4.03 0.38
N ALA A 109 -7.78 4.79 0.94
CA ALA A 109 -8.83 5.45 0.18
C ALA A 109 -8.26 6.45 -0.84
N LEU A 110 -7.35 7.32 -0.40
CA LEU A 110 -6.68 8.33 -1.25
C LEU A 110 -5.85 7.67 -2.35
N ALA A 111 -5.03 6.68 -1.98
CA ALA A 111 -4.25 5.87 -2.92
C ALA A 111 -5.14 5.20 -3.96
N GLY A 112 -6.32 4.70 -3.55
CA GLY A 112 -7.33 4.14 -4.44
C GLY A 112 -7.81 5.13 -5.50
N VAL A 113 -8.12 6.37 -5.10
CA VAL A 113 -8.53 7.45 -6.02
C VAL A 113 -7.41 7.75 -7.02
N VAL A 114 -6.16 7.87 -6.55
CA VAL A 114 -4.99 8.09 -7.40
C VAL A 114 -4.85 6.95 -8.43
N GLY A 115 -4.94 5.70 -7.99
CA GLY A 115 -4.88 4.52 -8.85
C GLY A 115 -5.91 4.53 -9.98
N GLN A 116 -7.15 4.95 -9.71
CA GLN A 116 -8.18 5.06 -10.74
C GLN A 116 -7.85 6.13 -11.78
N ASN A 117 -7.34 7.29 -11.34
CA ASN A 117 -6.96 8.38 -12.24
C ASN A 117 -5.81 7.97 -13.15
N LEU A 118 -4.82 7.24 -12.64
CA LEU A 118 -3.73 6.66 -13.44
C LEU A 118 -4.26 5.69 -14.51
N ARG A 119 -5.24 4.84 -14.17
CA ARG A 119 -5.88 3.96 -15.16
C ARG A 119 -6.60 4.73 -16.25
N LYS A 120 -7.38 5.76 -15.88
CA LYS A 120 -8.09 6.61 -16.85
C LYS A 120 -7.10 7.30 -17.80
N ALA A 121 -6.01 7.84 -17.26
CA ALA A 121 -4.94 8.46 -18.04
C ALA A 121 -4.27 7.46 -19.01
N SER A 122 -3.95 6.25 -18.54
CA SER A 122 -3.41 5.15 -19.35
C SER A 122 -4.32 4.78 -20.52
N LYS A 123 -5.63 4.60 -20.27
CA LYS A 123 -6.61 4.29 -21.32
C LYS A 123 -6.75 5.41 -22.35
N ARG A 124 -6.78 6.68 -21.92
CA ARG A 124 -6.79 7.84 -22.82
C ARG A 124 -5.57 7.83 -23.75
N ARG A 125 -4.36 7.64 -23.19
CA ARG A 125 -3.11 7.56 -23.98
C ARG A 125 -3.16 6.44 -25.02
N ARG A 126 -3.67 5.25 -24.68
CA ARG A 126 -3.81 4.13 -25.65
C ARG A 126 -4.78 4.46 -26.78
N ARG A 127 -5.92 5.09 -26.49
CA ARG A 127 -6.87 5.55 -27.52
C ARG A 127 -6.24 6.57 -28.47
N TYR A 128 -5.52 7.56 -27.94
CA TYR A 128 -4.82 8.55 -28.79
C TYR A 128 -3.77 7.91 -29.70
N LYS A 129 -3.01 6.92 -29.21
CA LYS A 129 -2.06 6.17 -30.04
C LYS A 129 -2.76 5.40 -31.17
N ALA A 130 -3.86 4.70 -30.88
CA ALA A 130 -4.62 3.96 -31.89
C ALA A 130 -5.20 4.88 -32.98
N LEU A 131 -5.73 6.05 -32.60
CA LEU A 131 -6.26 7.03 -33.54
C LEU A 131 -5.18 7.70 -34.41
N ARG A 132 -3.93 7.79 -33.95
CA ARG A 132 -2.81 8.26 -34.78
C ARG A 132 -2.42 7.23 -35.84
N VAL A 133 -2.44 5.94 -35.50
CA VAL A 133 -2.04 4.86 -36.42
C VAL A 133 -3.01 4.73 -37.60
N GLN A 134 -4.30 5.01 -37.40
CA GLN A 134 -5.30 4.97 -38.49
C GLN A 134 -5.25 6.15 -39.47
N LYS A 135 -4.45 7.19 -39.18
CA LYS A 135 -4.32 8.38 -40.05
C LYS A 135 -3.12 8.30 -41.01
N PHE A 136 -2.39 7.19 -40.99
CA PHE A 136 -1.31 6.86 -41.92
C PHE A 136 -1.66 5.58 -42.64
#